data_AF-A0A7V0X2J2-F1
#
_entry.id   AF-A0A7V0X2J2-F1
#
_cell.length_a   1.000
_cell.length_b   1.000
_cell.length_c   1.000
_cell.angle_alpha   90.00
_cell.angle_beta   90.00
_cell.angle_gamma   90.00
#
_symmetry.space_group_name_H-M   'P 1'
#
loop_
_entity.id
_entity.type
_entity.pdbx_description
1 polymer ?
#
loop_
_entity_poly.entity_id
_entity_poly.type
_entity_poly.pdbx_seq_one_letter_code
_entity_poly.pdbx_strand_id
1 'polypeptide(L)' 'MAKPLLGEMLQENGEITQEHLDSALEVQKKEGGLIGIILVNLGFIQEKTLVKYLAMQAERVVKSE' A
#
# COMPACT_ATOMS: atom_id res chain seq x y z
N MET A 1 17.19 -4.69 -5.39
CA MET A 1 16.39 -3.46 -5.52
C MET A 1 15.10 -3.70 -4.77
N ALA A 2 14.83 -2.94 -3.70
CA ALA A 2 13.61 -3.12 -2.92
C ALA A 2 12.41 -2.80 -3.81
N LYS A 3 11.47 -3.74 -3.96
CA LYS A 3 10.21 -3.48 -4.66
C LYS A 3 9.55 -2.28 -3.97
N PRO A 4 9.12 -1.24 -4.70
CA PRO A 4 8.43 -0.11 -4.08
C PRO A 4 7.22 -0.63 -3.33
N LEU A 5 7.20 -0.44 -2.01
CA LEU A 5 6.12 -0.92 -1.16
C LEU A 5 4.91 -0.03 -1.42
N LEU A 6 3.75 -0.65 -1.65
CA LEU A 6 2.50 0.06 -1.91
C LEU A 6 2.18 1.08 -0.79
N GLY A 7 2.50 0.73 0.46
CA GLY A 7 2.31 1.60 1.61
C GLY A 7 3.14 2.89 1.53
N GLU A 8 4.40 2.80 1.10
CA GLU A 8 5.25 3.99 0.93
C GLU A 8 4.74 4.88 -0.19
N MET A 9 4.32 4.29 -1.32
CA MET A 9 3.72 5.08 -2.42
C MET A 9 2.46 5.80 -1.97
N LEU A 10 1.58 5.14 -1.21
CA LEU A 10 0.37 5.77 -0.68
C LEU A 10 0.70 6.91 0.28
N GLN A 11 1.73 6.74 1.11
CA GLN A 11 2.20 7.77 2.03
C GLN A 11 2.83 8.96 1.30
N GLU A 12 3.70 8.71 0.32
CA GLU A 12 4.35 9.75 -0.50
C GLU A 12 3.33 10.60 -1.27
N ASN A 13 2.23 9.98 -1.72
CA ASN A 13 1.17 10.68 -2.42
C ASN A 13 0.11 11.30 -1.48
N GLY A 14 0.26 11.16 -0.16
CA GLY A 14 -0.65 11.73 0.83
C GLY A 14 -2.01 11.03 0.93
N GLU A 15 -2.17 9.81 0.39
CA GLU A 15 -3.39 9.01 0.55
C GLU A 15 -3.49 8.43 1.97
N ILE A 16 -2.35 8.20 2.63
CA ILE A 16 -2.28 7.73 4.01
C ILE A 16 -1.25 8.54 4.80
N THR A 17 -1.41 8.56 6.12
CA THR A 17 -0.43 9.12 7.05
C THR A 17 0.51 8.03 7.56
N GLN A 18 1.62 8.43 8.19
CA GLN A 18 2.52 7.51 8.87
C GLN A 18 1.78 6.65 9.91
N GLU A 19 0.81 7.22 10.63
CA GLU A 19 0.02 6.52 11.65
C GLU A 19 -0.89 5.45 11.04
N HIS A 20 -1.49 5.71 9.87
CA HIS A 20 -2.28 4.73 9.14
C HIS A 20 -1.40 3.58 8.63
N LEU A 21 -0.19 3.91 8.15
CA LEU A 21 0.77 2.90 7.70
C LEU A 21 1.24 2.03 8.87
N ASP A 22 1.55 2.63 10.01
CA ASP A 22 2.00 1.92 11.22
C ASP A 22 0.92 0.96 11.73
N SER A 23 -0.33 1.43 11.81
CA SER A 23 -1.49 0.62 12.17
C SER A 23 -1.67 -0.57 11.22
N ALA A 24 -1.53 -0.35 9.91
CA ALA A 24 -1.63 -1.42 8.92
C ALA A 24 -0.45 -2.41 9.00
N LEU A 25 0.76 -1.93 9.33
CA LEU A 25 1.94 -2.77 9.56
C LEU A 25 1.79 -3.63 10.82
N GLU A 26 1.23 -3.09 11.90
CA GLU A 26 0.93 -3.87 13.10
C GLU A 26 -0.04 -5.01 12.81
N VAL A 27 -1.11 -4.72 12.07
CA VAL A 27 -2.10 -5.72 11.65
C VAL A 27 -1.45 -6.75 10.72
N GLN A 28 -0.65 -6.32 9.74
CA GLN A 28 0.09 -7.22 8.85
C GLN A 28 1.05 -8.13 9.62
N LYS A 29 1.68 -7.63 10.68
CA LYS A 29 2.60 -8.41 11.50
C LYS A 29 1.88 -9.46 12.34
N LYS A 30 0.64 -9.19 12.76
CA LYS A 30 -0.19 -10.11 13.55
C LYS A 30 -0.91 -11.15 12.68
N GLU A 31 -1.51 -10.72 11.57
CA GLU A 31 -2.41 -11.54 10.75
C GLU A 31 -1.77 -11.98 9.42
N GLY A 32 -0.68 -11.33 9.01
CA GLY A 32 -0.10 -11.50 7.67
C GLY A 32 -0.90 -10.76 6.60
N GLY A 33 -0.58 -11.04 5.33
CA GLY A 33 -1.31 -10.50 4.18
C GLY A 33 -0.68 -9.26 3.54
N LEU A 34 -1.46 -8.60 2.68
CA LEU A 34 -0.99 -7.48 1.86
C LEU A 34 -1.38 -6.15 2.51
N ILE A 35 -0.40 -5.26 2.67
CA ILE A 35 -0.59 -3.93 3.30
C ILE A 35 -1.75 -3.15 2.67
N GLY A 36 -1.91 -3.25 1.35
CA GLY A 36 -2.96 -2.55 0.62
C GLY A 36 -4.37 -3.01 0.99
N ILE A 37 -4.58 -4.32 1.17
CA ILE A 37 -5.87 -4.86 1.59
C ILE A 37 -6.14 -4.48 3.05
N ILE A 38 -5.11 -4.51 3.90
CA ILE A 38 -5.24 -4.10 5.30
C ILE A 38 -5.64 -2.63 5.39
N LEU A 39 -5.00 -1.75 4.62
CA LEU A 39 -5.36 -0.32 4.56
C LEU A 39 -6.82 -0.09 4.12
N VAL A 40 -7.34 -0.91 3.20
CA VAL A 40 -8.76 -0.88 2.80
C VAL A 40 -9.67 -1.39 3.92
N ASN A 41 -9.31 -2.51 4.54
CA ASN A 41 -10.09 -3.11 5.63
C ASN A 41 -10.17 -2.20 6.85
N LEU A 42 -9.09 -1.46 7.14
CA LEU A 42 -9.04 -0.45 8.20
C LEU A 42 -9.77 0.85 7.83
N GLY A 43 -10.22 0.99 6.58
CA GLY A 43 -10.93 2.18 6.09
C GLY A 43 -10.04 3.39 5.84
N PHE A 44 -8.71 3.21 5.82
CA PHE A 44 -7.76 4.29 5.57
C PHE A 44 -7.69 4.71 4.10
N ILE A 45 -7.94 3.76 3.19
CA ILE A 45 -8.06 4.03 1.75
C ILE A 45 -9.30 3.33 1.19
N GLN A 46 -9.78 3.80 0.05
CA GLN A 46 -10.86 3.15 -0.69
C GLN A 46 -10.30 2.07 -1.64
N GLU A 47 -11.09 1.05 -1.96
CA GLU A 47 -10.71 0.01 -2.95
C GLU A 47 -10.28 0.61 -4.29
N LYS A 48 -10.95 1.68 -4.74
CA LYS A 48 -10.58 2.38 -5.99
C LYS A 48 -9.17 2.98 -5.93
N THR A 49 -8.76 3.49 -4.77
CA THR A 49 -7.41 3.98 -4.52
C THR A 49 -6.45 2.80 -4.59
N LEU A 50 -6.72 1.72 -3.86
CA LEU A 50 -5.90 0.52 -3.89
C LEU A 50 -5.65 0.02 -5.33
N VAL A 51 -6.71 -0.13 -6.14
CA VAL A 51 -6.59 -0.59 -7.53
C VAL A 51 -5.75 0.36 -8.39
N LYS A 52 -5.92 1.68 -8.23
CA LYS A 52 -5.11 2.69 -8.94
C LYS A 52 -3.62 2.53 -8.63
N TYR A 53 -3.26 2.43 -7.35
CA TYR A 53 -1.86 2.31 -6.95
C TYR A 53 -1.27 0.93 -7.26
N LEU A 54 -2.06 -0.14 -7.24
CA LEU A 54 -1.64 -1.47 -7.71
C LEU A 54 -1.29 -1.45 -9.20
N ALA A 55 -2.11 -0.78 -10.03
CA ALA A 55 -1.81 -0.61 -11.46
C ALA A 55 -0.49 0.16 -11.65
N MET A 56 -0.31 1.29 -10.95
CA MET A 56 0.94 2.08 -11.00
C MET A 56 2.17 1.28 -10.55
N GLN A 57 2.01 0.43 -9.53
CA GLN A 57 3.08 -0.44 -9.04
C GLN A 57 3.46 -1.48 -10.11
N ALA A 58 2.46 -2.10 -10.76
CA ALA A 58 2.69 -3.06 -11.84
C ALA A 58 3.45 -2.45 -13.02
N GLU A 59 3.08 -1.23 -13.44
CA GLU A 59 3.77 -0.52 -14.52
C GLU A 59 5.24 -0.22 -14.22
N ARG A 60 5.59 0.06 -12.95
CA ARG A 60 6.98 0.31 -12.53
C ARG A 60 7.84 -0.96 -12.56
N VAL A 61 7.25 -2.13 -12.31
CA VAL A 61 7.97 -3.41 -12.39
C VAL A 61 8.26 -3.78 -13.84
N VAL A 62 7.34 -3.49 -14.76
CA VAL A 62 7.48 -3.80 -16.20
C VAL A 62 8.54 -2.93 -16.89
N LYS A 63 8.82 -1.71 -16.40
CA LYS A 63 9.87 -0.83 -16.97
C LYS A 63 11.30 -1.17 -16.52
N SER A 64 11.48 -2.22 -15.72
CA SER A 64 12.80 -2.66 -15.23
C SER A 64 13.34 -3.88 -15.99
N GLU A 65 12.82 -4.16 -17.19
CA GLU A 65 13.34 -5.17 -18.14
C GLU A 65 13.99 -4.52 -19.36
#